data_AF-A0A7V6W6V0-F1
#
_entry.id   AF-A0A7V6W6V0-F1
#
_cell.length_a   1.000
_cell.length_b   1.000
_cell.length_c   1.000
_cell.angle_alpha   90.00
_cell.angle_beta   90.00
_cell.angle_gamma   90.00
#
_symmetry.space_group_name_H-M   'P 1'
#
loop_
_entity.id
_entity.type
_entity.pdbx_description
1 polymer ?
#
loop_
_entity_poly.entity_id
_entity_poly.type
_entity_poly.pdbx_seq_one_letter_code
_entity_poly.pdbx_strand_id
1 'polypeptide(L)'
;MKLKVKYIPHFYLFVLLTGTLFFIPAVFVSRFTTAPALWMQAGISIGLIGYVLMSKEPIPLPPKGFILLIMIWAIYHISHNRGNIENMITIITLIAVFFLFYAVWVRLKDKRLMFVLFALLALVLSLWGLAQFIGLLPLYNGSFTITGPFDNPAGISASLVTLLPFSLYSCRYQGKKYRLFAIIPACLVVTAIVLSQARAAILAATVILILFFIRLLKERDIRF
;
A
#
# COMPACT_ATOMS: atom_id res chain seq x y z
N MET A 1 -13.17 31.71 9.84
CA MET A 1 -13.81 30.42 9.49
C MET A 1 -12.78 29.30 9.62
N LYS A 2 -12.68 28.63 10.78
CA LYS A 2 -11.81 27.45 10.93
C LYS A 2 -12.47 26.30 10.18
N LEU A 3 -12.12 26.12 8.90
CA LEU A 3 -12.42 24.91 8.16
C LEU A 3 -11.78 23.75 8.95
N LYS A 4 -12.54 23.12 9.85
CA LYS A 4 -12.18 21.83 10.45
C LYS A 4 -12.32 20.81 9.33
N VAL A 5 -11.36 20.80 8.41
CA VAL A 5 -11.35 19.86 7.28
C VAL A 5 -10.89 18.52 7.82
N LYS A 6 -11.83 17.83 8.49
CA LYS A 6 -11.66 16.53 9.12
C LYS A 6 -11.10 15.47 8.17
N TYR A 7 -11.21 15.70 6.85
CA TYR A 7 -10.87 14.76 5.78
C TYR A 7 -9.61 15.10 4.99
N ILE A 8 -8.88 16.18 5.28
CA ILE A 8 -7.58 16.46 4.62
C ILE A 8 -6.61 15.28 4.71
N PRO A 9 -6.35 14.67 5.89
CA PRO A 9 -5.39 13.56 5.96
C PRO A 9 -5.87 12.32 5.20
N HIS A 10 -7.19 12.10 5.16
CA HIS A 10 -7.80 11.04 4.36
C HIS A 10 -7.56 11.24 2.87
N PHE A 11 -7.87 12.44 2.38
CA PHE A 11 -7.67 12.81 0.98
C PHE A 11 -6.19 12.74 0.59
N TYR A 12 -5.31 13.28 1.42
CA TYR A 12 -3.86 13.25 1.20
C TYR A 12 -3.33 11.81 1.04
N LEU A 13 -3.62 10.92 1.99
CA LEU A 13 -3.15 9.54 1.94
C LEU A 13 -3.73 8.79 0.74
N PHE A 14 -5.01 9.00 0.43
CA PHE A 14 -5.64 8.39 -0.72
C PHE A 14 -4.97 8.84 -2.01
N VAL A 15 -4.83 10.15 -2.24
CA VAL A 15 -4.24 10.73 -3.45
C VAL A 15 -2.77 10.32 -3.62
N LEU A 16 -2.00 10.31 -2.53
CA LEU A 16 -0.62 9.85 -2.53
C LEU A 16 -0.54 8.41 -3.05
N LEU A 17 -1.33 7.51 -2.47
CA LEU A 17 -1.33 6.09 -2.81
C LEU A 17 -1.92 5.80 -4.20
N THR A 18 -3.00 6.49 -4.59
CA THR A 18 -3.58 6.30 -5.93
C THR A 18 -2.64 6.74 -7.02
N GLY A 19 -1.91 7.84 -6.83
CA GLY A 19 -0.95 8.29 -7.83
C GLY A 19 0.27 7.36 -7.89
N THR A 20 0.78 6.83 -6.77
CA THR A 20 1.88 5.85 -6.88
C THR A 20 1.47 4.55 -7.57
N LEU A 21 0.20 4.14 -7.48
CA LEU A 21 -0.31 2.94 -8.12
C LEU A 21 -0.74 3.14 -9.59
N PHE A 22 -1.36 4.26 -9.93
CA PHE A 22 -2.05 4.46 -11.21
C PHE A 22 -1.55 5.66 -12.01
N PHE A 23 -0.56 6.42 -11.54
CA PHE A 23 -0.06 7.57 -12.28
C PHE A 23 0.82 7.13 -13.45
N ILE A 24 0.29 7.30 -14.66
CA ILE A 24 0.91 6.83 -15.91
C ILE A 24 1.04 7.98 -16.92
N PRO A 25 1.88 9.01 -16.69
CA PRO A 25 2.29 9.90 -17.76
C PRO A 25 3.39 9.24 -18.59
N ALA A 26 3.13 9.02 -19.87
CA ALA A 26 4.09 8.43 -20.82
C ALA A 26 4.74 9.48 -21.75
N VAL A 27 4.56 10.77 -21.46
CA VAL A 27 4.89 11.84 -22.43
C VAL A 27 6.39 12.14 -22.48
N PHE A 28 7.10 12.07 -21.35
CA PHE A 28 8.50 12.49 -21.26
C PHE A 28 9.45 11.52 -20.54
N VAL A 29 8.93 10.57 -19.75
CA VAL A 29 9.76 9.66 -18.93
C VAL A 29 9.12 8.28 -18.79
N SER A 30 9.87 7.30 -18.26
CA SER A 30 9.37 5.96 -18.00
C SER A 30 8.12 5.99 -17.09
N ARG A 31 7.02 5.53 -17.67
CA ARG A 31 5.71 5.45 -17.01
C ARG A 31 5.69 4.54 -15.77
N PHE A 32 6.62 3.58 -15.67
CA PHE A 32 6.63 2.56 -14.61
C PHE A 32 7.50 2.91 -13.42
N THR A 33 8.52 3.76 -13.60
CA THR A 33 9.51 4.04 -12.55
C THR A 33 9.55 5.51 -12.20
N THR A 34 9.85 6.38 -13.16
CA THR A 34 10.11 7.79 -12.85
C THR A 34 8.84 8.55 -12.50
N ALA A 35 7.73 8.31 -13.18
CA ALA A 35 6.51 9.03 -12.89
C ALA A 35 5.92 8.71 -11.49
N PRO A 36 5.79 7.42 -11.08
CA PRO A 36 5.41 7.10 -9.70
C PRO A 36 6.41 7.63 -8.66
N ALA A 37 7.72 7.59 -8.95
CA ALA A 37 8.75 8.11 -8.05
C ALA A 37 8.64 9.63 -7.84
N LEU A 38 8.46 10.41 -8.91
CA LEU A 38 8.26 11.85 -8.83
C LEU A 38 6.96 12.20 -8.10
N TRP A 39 5.88 11.47 -8.36
CA TRP A 39 4.62 11.64 -7.64
C TRP A 39 4.81 11.40 -6.13
N MET A 40 5.52 10.32 -5.78
CA MET A 40 5.82 9.99 -4.39
C MET A 40 6.66 11.09 -3.74
N GLN A 41 7.72 11.56 -4.40
CA GLN A 41 8.59 12.64 -3.89
C GLN A 41 7.83 13.95 -3.69
N ALA A 42 7.06 14.39 -4.68
CA ALA A 42 6.24 15.60 -4.58
C ALA A 42 5.19 15.46 -3.47
N GLY A 43 4.54 14.30 -3.38
CA GLY A 43 3.55 14.00 -2.36
C GLY A 43 4.14 13.99 -0.94
N ILE A 44 5.35 13.45 -0.74
CA ILE A 44 6.05 13.52 0.55
C ILE A 44 6.36 14.98 0.90
N SER A 45 6.90 15.76 -0.05
CA SER A 45 7.24 17.17 0.18
C SER A 45 6.02 17.98 0.60
N ILE A 46 4.91 17.85 -0.11
CA ILE A 46 3.64 18.50 0.23
C ILE A 46 3.14 18.02 1.60
N GLY A 47 3.23 16.72 1.88
CA GLY A 47 2.79 16.14 3.14
C GLY A 47 3.63 16.58 4.33
N LEU A 48 4.95 16.68 4.19
CA LEU A 48 5.85 17.20 5.23
C LEU A 48 5.57 18.68 5.51
N ILE A 49 5.46 19.51 4.46
CA ILE A 49 5.11 20.93 4.60
C ILE A 49 3.75 21.08 5.29
N GLY A 50 2.72 20.36 4.80
CA GLY A 50 1.40 20.36 5.39
C GLY A 50 1.41 19.88 6.84
N TYR A 51 2.18 18.83 7.15
CA TYR A 51 2.31 18.30 8.49
C TYR A 51 2.96 19.32 9.44
N VAL A 52 4.07 19.96 9.03
CA VAL A 52 4.78 20.97 9.82
C VAL A 52 3.92 22.23 10.04
N LEU A 53 3.23 22.71 8.99
CA LEU A 53 2.39 23.91 9.09
C LEU A 53 1.11 23.69 9.90
N MET A 54 0.52 22.49 9.84
CA MET A 54 -0.77 22.20 10.47
C MET A 54 -0.63 21.57 11.86
N SER A 55 0.50 20.94 12.17
CA SER A 55 0.71 20.24 13.45
C SER A 55 1.57 21.09 14.39
N LYS A 56 0.96 21.58 15.47
CA LYS A 56 1.69 22.18 16.60
C LYS A 56 2.15 21.14 17.63
N GLU A 57 1.75 19.89 17.44
CA GLU A 57 2.02 18.78 18.35
C GLU A 57 3.29 18.03 17.93
N PRO A 58 3.99 17.37 18.88
CA PRO A 58 5.19 16.61 18.58
C PRO A 58 4.94 15.51 17.54
N ILE A 59 5.99 15.16 16.79
CA ILE A 59 5.93 14.11 15.77
C ILE A 59 5.82 12.76 16.48
N PRO A 60 4.73 12.00 16.29
CA PRO A 60 4.61 10.68 16.91
C PRO A 60 5.55 9.73 16.18
N LEU A 61 6.39 9.04 16.96
CA LEU A 61 7.31 8.05 16.43
C LEU A 61 6.69 6.65 16.46
N PRO A 62 7.02 5.79 15.48
CA PRO A 62 6.61 4.39 15.48
C PRO A 62 7.25 3.63 16.66
N PRO A 63 6.65 2.50 17.08
CA PRO A 63 7.23 1.67 18.13
C PRO A 63 8.67 1.27 17.82
N LYS A 64 9.51 1.14 18.86
CA LYS A 64 10.96 0.86 18.74
C LYS A 64 11.28 -0.33 17.81
N GLY A 65 10.45 -1.37 17.81
CA GLY A 65 10.63 -2.53 16.92
C GLY A 65 10.53 -2.19 15.42
N PHE A 66 9.62 -1.29 15.04
CA PHE A 66 9.52 -0.84 13.64
C PHE A 66 10.71 0.04 13.25
N ILE A 67 11.18 0.90 14.16
CA ILE A 67 12.38 1.71 13.93
C ILE A 67 13.58 0.78 13.70
N LEU A 68 13.75 -0.24 14.55
CA LEU A 68 14.83 -1.22 14.40
C LEU A 68 14.77 -1.95 13.04
N LEU A 69 13.59 -2.40 12.63
CA LEU A 69 13.40 -3.07 11.33
C LEU A 69 13.78 -2.16 10.16
N ILE A 70 13.36 -0.89 10.19
CA ILE A 70 13.71 0.08 9.15
C ILE A 70 15.19 0.38 9.14
N MET A 71 15.83 0.48 10.31
CA MET A 71 17.27 0.68 10.41
C MET A 71 18.05 -0.51 9.83
N ILE A 72 17.67 -1.75 10.17
CA ILE A 72 18.29 -2.96 9.61
C ILE A 72 18.13 -2.99 8.09
N TRP A 73 16.92 -2.71 7.60
CA TRP A 73 16.61 -2.66 6.17
C TRP A 73 17.42 -1.56 5.46
N ALA A 74 17.51 -0.36 6.04
CA ALA A 74 18.26 0.76 5.49
C ALA A 74 19.77 0.46 5.44
N ILE A 75 20.34 -0.10 6.51
CA ILE A 75 21.77 -0.48 6.56
C ILE A 75 22.08 -1.54 5.50
N TYR A 76 21.22 -2.56 5.38
CA TYR A 76 21.37 -3.60 4.35
C TYR A 76 21.38 -2.98 2.94
N HIS A 77 20.40 -2.12 2.63
CA HIS A 77 20.33 -1.53 1.30
C HIS A 77 21.47 -0.53 1.04
N ILE A 78 21.82 0.32 2.00
CA ILE A 78 22.93 1.29 1.87
C ILE A 78 24.25 0.56 1.64
N SER A 79 24.53 -0.51 2.40
CA SER A 79 25.76 -1.30 2.24
C SER A 79 25.82 -2.01 0.88
N HIS A 80 24.68 -2.49 0.36
CA HIS A 80 24.62 -3.15 -0.94
C HIS A 80 24.68 -2.16 -2.13
N ASN A 81 24.35 -0.89 -1.90
CA ASN A 81 24.09 0.08 -2.97
C ASN A 81 25.35 0.62 -3.70
N ARG A 82 26.57 0.25 -3.29
CA ARG A 82 27.84 0.64 -3.94
C ARG A 82 27.96 2.15 -4.30
N GLY A 83 27.28 3.03 -3.56
CA GLY A 83 27.31 4.48 -3.80
C GLY A 83 26.39 5.01 -4.91
N ASN A 84 25.44 4.23 -5.44
CA ASN A 84 24.48 4.75 -6.41
C ASN A 84 23.51 5.78 -5.79
N ILE A 85 23.59 7.03 -6.24
CA ILE A 85 22.84 8.17 -5.72
C ILE A 85 21.32 7.99 -5.89
N GLU A 86 20.86 7.45 -7.02
CA GLU A 86 19.42 7.28 -7.30
C GLU A 86 18.76 6.30 -6.32
N ASN A 87 19.45 5.21 -6.05
CA ASN A 87 19.03 4.23 -5.06
C ASN A 87 19.07 4.80 -3.64
N MET A 88 20.05 5.65 -3.31
CA MET A 88 20.07 6.34 -2.00
C MET A 88 18.87 7.26 -1.83
N ILE A 89 18.52 8.04 -2.86
CA ILE A 89 17.32 8.88 -2.87
C ILE A 89 16.07 8.02 -2.69
N THR A 90 16.01 6.86 -3.35
CA THR A 90 14.88 5.91 -3.23
C THR A 90 14.76 5.36 -1.81
N ILE A 91 15.87 4.98 -1.16
CA ILE A 91 15.87 4.49 0.23
C ILE A 91 15.38 5.59 1.18
N ILE A 92 15.92 6.81 1.06
CA ILE A 92 15.55 7.94 1.91
C ILE A 92 14.07 8.30 1.73
N THR A 93 13.58 8.32 0.49
CA THR A 93 12.17 8.61 0.20
C THR A 93 11.26 7.54 0.79
N LEU A 94 11.57 6.25 0.67
CA LEU A 94 10.79 5.17 1.29
C LEU A 94 10.73 5.28 2.82
N ILE A 95 11.86 5.63 3.47
CA ILE A 95 11.90 5.88 4.90
C ILE A 95 10.98 7.07 5.24
N ALA A 96 11.08 8.18 4.51
CA ALA A 96 10.26 9.36 4.72
C ALA A 96 8.76 9.07 4.55
N VAL A 97 8.37 8.28 3.52
CA VAL A 97 6.98 7.83 3.34
C VAL A 97 6.50 7.07 4.57
N PHE A 98 7.29 6.12 5.08
CA PHE A 98 6.87 5.32 6.22
C PHE A 98 6.60 6.19 7.45
N PHE A 99 7.53 7.07 7.81
CA PHE A 99 7.39 7.94 8.98
C PHE A 99 6.23 8.93 8.81
N LEU A 100 6.08 9.53 7.63
CA LEU A 100 4.99 10.44 7.33
C LEU A 100 3.64 9.72 7.35
N PHE A 101 3.55 8.54 6.74
CA PHE A 101 2.36 7.70 6.77
C PHE A 101 1.97 7.37 8.21
N TYR A 102 2.93 6.92 9.05
CA TYR A 102 2.68 6.65 10.46
C TYR A 102 2.18 7.89 11.21
N ALA A 103 2.84 9.03 11.00
CA ALA A 103 2.50 10.28 11.68
C ALA A 103 1.08 10.76 11.33
N VAL A 104 0.70 10.67 10.06
CA VAL A 104 -0.67 10.98 9.62
C VAL A 104 -1.65 9.92 10.13
N TRP A 105 -1.30 8.64 10.08
CA TRP A 105 -2.16 7.51 10.44
C TRP A 105 -2.58 7.51 11.90
N VAL A 106 -1.66 7.83 12.82
CA VAL A 106 -1.96 7.93 14.27
C VAL A 106 -2.97 9.04 14.55
N ARG A 107 -2.94 10.12 13.76
CA ARG A 107 -3.82 11.29 13.92
C ARG A 107 -5.17 11.13 13.22
N LEU A 108 -5.38 10.07 12.43
CA LEU A 108 -6.67 9.80 11.80
C LEU A 108 -7.73 9.46 12.86
N LYS A 109 -8.72 10.34 13.00
CA LYS A 109 -9.86 10.14 13.91
C LYS A 109 -10.74 8.94 13.50
N ASP A 110 -10.97 8.79 12.20
CA ASP A 110 -11.76 7.70 11.65
C ASP A 110 -10.93 6.91 10.64
N LYS A 111 -10.43 5.75 11.08
CA LYS A 111 -9.65 4.85 10.22
C LYS A 111 -10.54 4.06 9.27
N ARG A 112 -11.84 3.87 9.58
CA ARG A 112 -12.74 3.00 8.79
C ARG A 112 -12.82 3.44 7.34
N LEU A 113 -12.89 4.75 7.10
CA LEU A 113 -12.89 5.32 5.76
C LEU A 113 -11.63 4.93 4.98
N MET A 114 -10.45 5.01 5.59
CA MET A 114 -9.19 4.56 4.94
C MET A 114 -9.18 3.07 4.64
N PHE A 115 -9.67 2.23 5.57
CA PHE A 115 -9.78 0.79 5.34
C PHE A 115 -10.64 0.49 4.10
N VAL A 116 -11.79 1.16 3.96
CA VAL A 116 -12.68 1.01 2.79
C VAL A 116 -12.01 1.51 1.51
N LEU A 117 -11.38 2.69 1.53
CA LEU A 117 -10.71 3.23 0.34
C LEU A 117 -9.55 2.34 -0.12
N PHE A 118 -8.72 1.86 0.80
CA PHE A 118 -7.61 0.95 0.46
C PHE A 118 -8.11 -0.42 0.00
N ALA A 119 -9.21 -0.93 0.57
CA ALA A 119 -9.85 -2.14 0.07
C ALA A 119 -10.40 -1.97 -1.36
N LEU A 120 -10.96 -0.80 -1.67
CA LEU A 120 -11.42 -0.47 -3.01
C LEU A 120 -10.26 -0.36 -4.00
N LEU A 121 -9.13 0.22 -3.61
CA LEU A 121 -7.92 0.23 -4.43
C LEU A 121 -7.39 -1.18 -4.70
N ALA A 122 -7.39 -2.04 -3.69
CA ALA A 122 -7.02 -3.44 -3.84
C ALA A 122 -7.94 -4.16 -4.83
N LEU A 123 -9.25 -3.91 -4.75
CA LEU A 123 -10.24 -4.45 -5.66
C LEU A 123 -9.96 -4.00 -7.09
N VAL A 124 -9.84 -2.70 -7.34
CA VAL A 124 -9.54 -2.14 -8.68
C VAL A 124 -8.25 -2.75 -9.24
N LEU A 125 -7.20 -2.83 -8.43
CA LEU A 125 -5.91 -3.37 -8.85
C LEU A 125 -5.99 -4.88 -9.15
N SER A 126 -6.72 -5.66 -8.35
CA SER A 126 -6.94 -7.09 -8.60
C SER A 126 -7.76 -7.34 -9.87
N LEU A 127 -8.81 -6.55 -10.10
CA LEU A 127 -9.61 -6.62 -11.32
C LEU A 127 -8.78 -6.24 -12.55
N TRP A 128 -7.89 -5.25 -12.44
CA TRP A 128 -6.94 -4.92 -13.51
C TRP A 128 -6.05 -6.12 -13.85
N GLY A 129 -5.46 -6.75 -12.84
CA GLY A 129 -4.60 -7.91 -13.03
C GLY A 129 -5.34 -9.11 -13.65
N LEU A 130 -6.57 -9.37 -13.20
CA LEU A 130 -7.41 -10.44 -13.77
C LEU A 130 -7.85 -10.12 -15.21
N ALA A 131 -8.14 -8.86 -15.51
CA ALA A 131 -8.46 -8.43 -16.86
C ALA A 131 -7.27 -8.61 -17.82
N GLN A 132 -6.03 -8.39 -17.36
CA GLN A 132 -4.84 -8.75 -18.13
C GLN A 132 -4.70 -10.26 -18.32
N PHE A 133 -4.97 -11.04 -17.28
CA PHE A 133 -4.90 -12.51 -17.34
C PHE A 133 -5.85 -13.12 -18.38
N ILE A 134 -7.07 -12.58 -18.51
CA ILE A 134 -8.08 -13.06 -19.47
C ILE A 134 -7.86 -12.45 -20.87
N GLY A 135 -6.90 -11.54 -21.03
CA GLY A 135 -6.60 -10.87 -22.31
C GLY A 135 -7.52 -9.70 -22.65
N LEU A 136 -8.30 -9.18 -21.69
CA LEU A 136 -9.16 -8.01 -21.87
C LEU A 136 -8.34 -6.70 -21.87
N LEU A 137 -7.24 -6.67 -21.11
CA LEU A 137 -6.33 -5.52 -21.06
C LEU A 137 -4.96 -5.87 -21.67
N PRO A 138 -4.28 -4.89 -22.29
CA PRO A 138 -2.97 -5.11 -22.86
C PRO A 138 -1.94 -5.44 -21.78
N LEU A 139 -1.04 -6.36 -22.12
CA LEU A 139 0.15 -6.66 -21.33
C LEU A 139 1.26 -5.70 -21.75
N TYR A 140 2.00 -5.16 -20.79
CA TYR A 140 3.14 -4.28 -21.09
C TYR A 140 4.40 -5.06 -21.47
N ASN A 141 4.48 -6.31 -21.04
CA ASN A 141 5.57 -7.22 -21.37
C ASN A 141 5.00 -8.63 -21.60
N GLY A 142 5.28 -9.22 -22.77
CA GLY A 142 4.72 -10.52 -23.19
C GLY A 142 5.20 -11.71 -22.36
N SER A 143 6.28 -11.56 -21.59
CA SER A 143 6.82 -12.61 -20.73
C SER A 143 6.04 -12.81 -19.42
N PHE A 144 5.16 -11.87 -19.06
CA PHE A 144 4.41 -11.91 -17.80
C PHE A 144 2.92 -11.91 -18.07
N THR A 145 2.18 -12.75 -17.35
CA THR A 145 0.72 -12.88 -17.50
C THR A 145 -0.06 -11.78 -16.79
N ILE A 146 0.50 -11.21 -15.71
CA ILE A 146 -0.12 -10.16 -14.90
C ILE A 146 0.97 -9.18 -14.46
N THR A 147 0.85 -7.90 -14.83
CA THR A 147 1.75 -6.83 -14.36
C THR A 147 1.01 -5.66 -13.73
N GLY A 148 -0.31 -5.56 -13.95
CA GLY A 148 -1.10 -4.39 -13.58
C GLY A 148 -0.58 -3.13 -14.28
N PRO A 149 -0.62 -1.97 -13.61
CA PRO A 149 -0.02 -0.73 -14.12
C PRO A 149 1.52 -0.71 -14.07
N PHE A 150 2.16 -1.78 -13.61
CA PHE A 150 3.61 -1.90 -13.43
C PHE A 150 4.31 -2.58 -14.62
N ASP A 151 5.64 -2.53 -14.60
CA ASP A 151 6.53 -3.16 -15.58
C ASP A 151 6.59 -4.69 -15.43
N ASN A 152 6.46 -5.18 -14.19
CA ASN A 152 6.63 -6.57 -13.81
C ASN A 152 5.59 -7.00 -12.74
N PRO A 153 5.39 -8.32 -12.53
CA PRO A 153 4.44 -8.82 -11.53
C PRO A 153 4.77 -8.42 -10.09
N ALA A 154 6.02 -8.05 -9.77
CA ALA A 154 6.41 -7.73 -8.40
C ALA A 154 5.70 -6.47 -7.90
N GLY A 155 5.53 -5.45 -8.74
CA GLY A 155 4.85 -4.20 -8.39
C GLY A 155 3.39 -4.40 -8.00
N ILE A 156 2.61 -5.06 -8.87
CA ILE A 156 1.20 -5.36 -8.58
C ILE A 156 1.06 -6.26 -7.36
N SER A 157 1.92 -7.28 -7.23
CA SER A 157 1.82 -8.25 -6.13
C SER A 157 2.19 -7.66 -4.78
N ALA A 158 3.24 -6.83 -4.72
CA ALA A 158 3.62 -6.12 -3.50
C ALA A 158 2.53 -5.14 -3.06
N SER A 159 1.91 -4.45 -4.01
CA SER A 159 0.78 -3.54 -3.77
C SER A 159 -0.42 -4.29 -3.23
N LEU A 160 -0.83 -5.39 -3.88
CA LEU A 160 -1.96 -6.22 -3.46
C LEU A 160 -1.75 -6.84 -2.07
N VAL A 161 -0.56 -7.36 -1.77
CA VAL A 161 -0.22 -7.90 -0.45
C VAL A 161 -0.26 -6.81 0.62
N THR A 162 0.26 -5.62 0.33
CA THR A 162 0.24 -4.48 1.27
C THR A 162 -1.19 -4.03 1.57
N LEU A 163 -2.09 -4.10 0.57
CA LEU A 163 -3.49 -3.72 0.71
C LEU A 163 -4.38 -4.82 1.31
N LEU A 164 -3.96 -6.09 1.25
CA LEU A 164 -4.72 -7.25 1.71
C LEU A 164 -5.21 -7.12 3.17
N PRO A 165 -4.40 -6.69 4.16
CA PRO A 165 -4.88 -6.47 5.51
C PRO A 165 -6.08 -5.51 5.56
N PHE A 166 -6.07 -4.43 4.77
CA PHE A 166 -7.16 -3.46 4.79
C PHE A 166 -8.47 -4.04 4.25
N SER A 167 -8.38 -4.90 3.22
CA SER A 167 -9.53 -5.66 2.71
C SER A 167 -10.08 -6.63 3.76
N LEU A 168 -9.21 -7.43 4.40
CA LEU A 168 -9.60 -8.38 5.45
C LEU A 168 -10.22 -7.70 6.69
N TYR A 169 -9.63 -6.60 7.17
CA TYR A 169 -10.17 -5.87 8.32
C TYR A 169 -11.44 -5.08 8.00
N SER A 170 -11.65 -4.67 6.75
CA SER A 170 -12.93 -4.05 6.33
C SER A 170 -14.12 -5.00 6.53
N CYS A 171 -13.89 -6.31 6.45
CA CYS A 171 -14.89 -7.34 6.73
C CYS A 171 -15.45 -7.30 8.17
N ARG A 172 -14.74 -6.67 9.11
CA ARG A 172 -15.12 -6.63 10.53
C ARG A 172 -16.01 -5.46 10.90
N TYR A 173 -16.03 -4.39 10.11
CA TYR A 173 -16.70 -3.14 10.49
C TYR A 173 -18.17 -3.07 10.09
N GLN A 174 -18.71 -4.06 9.36
CA GLN A 174 -20.02 -3.97 8.75
C GLN A 174 -20.90 -5.20 9.06
N GLY A 175 -22.23 -5.04 9.04
CA GLY A 175 -23.20 -6.11 9.32
C GLY A 175 -23.12 -7.30 8.36
N LYS A 176 -23.83 -8.40 8.65
CA LYS A 176 -23.73 -9.69 7.93
C LYS A 176 -23.71 -9.57 6.38
N LYS A 177 -24.55 -8.70 5.79
CA LYS A 177 -24.63 -8.47 4.33
C LYS A 177 -23.36 -7.85 3.75
N TYR A 178 -22.79 -6.89 4.46
CA TYR A 178 -21.60 -6.15 4.03
C TYR A 178 -20.30 -6.92 4.22
N ARG A 179 -20.30 -7.93 5.10
CA ARG A 179 -19.18 -8.85 5.26
C ARG A 179 -18.91 -9.65 3.97
N LEU A 180 -19.96 -10.03 3.24
CA LEU A 180 -19.82 -10.72 1.95
C LEU A 180 -19.13 -9.83 0.91
N PHE A 181 -19.55 -8.56 0.83
CA PHE A 181 -18.93 -7.55 -0.04
C PHE A 181 -17.47 -7.24 0.29
N ALA A 182 -17.00 -7.56 1.49
CA ALA A 182 -15.60 -7.38 1.88
C ALA A 182 -14.75 -8.65 1.69
N ILE A 183 -15.35 -9.84 1.76
CA ILE A 183 -14.67 -11.12 1.50
C ILE A 183 -14.36 -11.28 0.01
N ILE A 184 -15.27 -10.88 -0.89
CA ILE A 184 -15.08 -10.98 -2.34
C ILE A 184 -13.78 -10.26 -2.80
N PRO A 185 -13.54 -8.99 -2.44
CA PRO A 185 -12.28 -8.32 -2.72
C PRO A 185 -11.06 -9.06 -2.19
N ALA A 186 -11.12 -9.59 -0.97
CA ALA A 186 -9.99 -10.31 -0.39
C ALA A 186 -9.66 -11.60 -1.17
N CYS A 187 -10.69 -12.35 -1.61
CA CYS A 187 -10.51 -13.51 -2.47
C CYS A 187 -9.89 -13.13 -3.81
N LEU A 188 -10.42 -12.10 -4.48
CA LEU A 188 -9.88 -11.62 -5.76
C LEU A 188 -8.43 -11.16 -5.65
N VAL A 189 -8.08 -10.47 -4.56
CA VAL A 189 -6.69 -10.05 -4.26
C VAL A 189 -5.78 -11.27 -4.12
N VAL A 190 -6.17 -12.29 -3.36
CA VAL A 190 -5.38 -13.52 -3.20
C VAL A 190 -5.23 -14.25 -4.53
N THR A 191 -6.30 -14.38 -5.32
CA THR A 191 -6.25 -14.99 -6.65
C THR A 191 -5.27 -14.25 -7.56
N ALA A 192 -5.35 -12.92 -7.62
CA ALA A 192 -4.43 -12.11 -8.43
C ALA A 192 -2.96 -12.26 -7.98
N ILE A 193 -2.69 -12.36 -6.67
CA ILE A 193 -1.34 -12.61 -6.13
C ILE A 193 -0.82 -14.00 -6.53
N VAL A 194 -1.66 -15.04 -6.51
CA VAL A 194 -1.24 -16.39 -6.90
C VAL A 194 -0.98 -16.45 -8.41
N LEU A 195 -1.85 -15.85 -9.22
CA LEU A 195 -1.73 -15.83 -10.68
C LEU A 195 -0.54 -14.99 -11.17
N SER A 196 -0.10 -13.99 -10.41
CA SER A 196 1.11 -13.23 -10.73
C SER A 196 2.40 -14.00 -10.50
N GLN A 197 2.34 -15.18 -9.85
CA GLN A 197 3.47 -16.06 -9.55
C GLN A 197 4.61 -15.41 -8.74
N ALA A 198 4.34 -14.30 -8.05
CA ALA A 198 5.32 -13.59 -7.24
C ALA A 198 5.55 -14.30 -5.90
N ARG A 199 6.62 -15.10 -5.80
CA ARG A 199 6.96 -15.94 -4.62
C ARG A 199 6.97 -15.16 -3.29
N ALA A 200 7.60 -13.99 -3.28
CA ALA A 200 7.66 -13.14 -2.08
C ALA A 200 6.27 -12.67 -1.64
N ALA A 201 5.40 -12.34 -2.59
CA ALA A 201 4.04 -11.89 -2.32
C ALA A 201 3.15 -13.04 -1.82
N ILE A 202 3.28 -14.23 -2.40
CA ILE A 202 2.57 -15.43 -1.94
C ILE A 202 2.93 -15.76 -0.48
N LEU A 203 4.23 -15.72 -0.14
CA LEU A 203 4.69 -15.96 1.23
C LEU A 203 4.15 -14.90 2.21
N ALA A 204 4.21 -13.62 1.84
CA ALA A 204 3.67 -12.54 2.67
C ALA A 204 2.14 -12.62 2.84
N ALA A 205 1.40 -12.92 1.77
CA ALA A 205 -0.05 -13.15 1.83
C ALA A 205 -0.40 -14.32 2.77
N THR A 206 0.38 -15.41 2.72
CA THR A 206 0.19 -16.57 3.58
C THR A 206 0.35 -16.21 5.05
N VAL A 207 1.41 -15.48 5.41
CA VAL A 207 1.63 -14.99 6.78
C VAL A 207 0.49 -14.07 7.24
N ILE A 208 0.06 -13.13 6.39
CA ILE A 208 -1.07 -12.22 6.70
C ILE A 208 -2.35 -13.00 6.98
N LEU A 209 -2.67 -13.99 6.15
CA LEU A 209 -3.85 -14.84 6.32
C LEU A 209 -3.76 -15.65 7.62
N ILE A 210 -2.63 -16.29 7.90
CA ILE A 210 -2.42 -17.05 9.16
C ILE A 210 -2.65 -16.14 10.37
N LEU A 211 -2.02 -14.97 10.41
CA LEU A 211 -2.17 -14.02 11.51
C LEU A 211 -3.62 -13.53 11.64
N PHE A 212 -4.29 -13.29 10.52
CA PHE A 212 -5.70 -12.91 10.51
C PHE A 212 -6.60 -14.01 11.08
N PHE A 213 -6.40 -15.27 10.68
CA PHE A 213 -7.18 -16.41 11.19
C PHE A 213 -6.91 -16.67 12.67
N ILE A 214 -5.65 -16.65 13.12
CA ILE A 214 -5.31 -16.76 14.55
C ILE A 214 -6.04 -15.69 15.36
N ARG A 215 -6.02 -14.44 14.89
CA ARG A 215 -6.71 -13.33 15.56
C ARG A 215 -8.23 -13.53 15.56
N LEU A 216 -8.80 -13.96 14.43
CA LEU A 216 -10.24 -14.22 14.30
C LEU A 216 -10.71 -15.34 15.24
N LEU A 217 -9.91 -16.40 15.40
CA LEU A 217 -10.20 -17.52 16.30
C LEU A 217 -10.13 -17.07 17.77
N LYS A 218 -9.07 -16.35 18.15
CA LYS A 218 -8.91 -15.80 19.50
C LYS A 218 -10.09 -14.91 19.92
N GLU A 219 -10.64 -14.14 18.99
CA GLU A 219 -11.79 -13.25 19.27
C GLU A 219 -13.13 -13.98 19.33
N ARG A 220 -13.23 -15.19 18.77
CA ARG A 220 -14.43 -16.03 18.83
C ARG A 220 -14.44 -16.98 20.03
N ASP A 221 -13.44 -16.87 20.92
CA ASP A 221 -13.24 -17.70 22.11
C ASP A 221 -13.28 -19.22 21.82
N ILE A 222 -12.92 -19.60 20.58
CA ILE A 222 -12.74 -21.00 20.20
C ILE A 222 -11.35 -21.38 20.71
N ARG A 223 -11.30 -21.86 21.95
CA ARG A 223 -10.11 -22.53 22.50
C ARG A 223 -9.96 -23.86 21.77
N PHE A 224 -8.77 -24.09 21.22
CA PHE A 224 -8.35 -25.39 20.74
C PHE A 224 -8.18 -26.35 21.92
#